data_AF-A0A8H3J776-F1
#
_entry.id   AF-A0A8H3J776-F1
#
_cell.length_a   1.000
_cell.length_b   1.000
_cell.length_c   1.000
_cell.angle_alpha   90.00
_cell.angle_beta   90.00
_cell.angle_gamma   90.00
#
_symmetry.space_group_name_H-M   'P 1'
#
loop_
_entity.id
_entity.type
_entity.pdbx_description
1 polymer ?
#
loop_
_entity_poly.entity_id
_entity_poly.type
_entity_poly.pdbx_seq_one_letter_code
_entity_poly.pdbx_strand_id
1 'polypeptide(L)'
;MYSYDPHTTQAPGDEHIRHVPLTSLSKISPYSVLTLSIVLVILFVLKQFVIEAFLLKRLYGTKYTQLNEVNRRGFVNHHIAGVTKLIILVAAVYPFINVAFRYAVLNDPYARGSKVTLGDVLVVCTQILVGMYIFELIYRVKISHISAMHHIGTIMVAQAAIAISLNLTREKDATIEFILCTVWGAFDIVCELLPHIAIILYRLRPTHHLFLSRLFCFAFATTLFGTFSETLVIFYLFGSLWSQWQLAFKIVTPVLHCAFSATQLHGSHIFFRMWRKQVRIMEGDVRGLEAGLVPEGEMEVKAEDGGAPALLDEDEGVVRQCVLLPLEGKAKTCSSVYSVPTQALRRASIAS
;
A
#
# COMPACT_ATOMS: atom_id res chain seq x y z
N MET A 1 25.70 -12.67 39.56
CA MET A 1 26.21 -14.03 39.28
C MET A 1 24.99 -14.94 39.32
N TYR A 2 24.40 -15.24 38.16
CA TYR A 2 23.18 -16.05 38.08
C TYR A 2 23.59 -17.53 38.11
N SER A 3 22.99 -18.28 39.06
CA SER A 3 23.16 -19.72 39.19
C SER A 3 22.48 -20.42 38.02
N TYR A 4 23.23 -21.21 37.26
CA TYR A 4 22.73 -22.01 36.15
C TYR A 4 22.12 -23.31 36.72
N ASP A 5 20.81 -23.51 36.55
CA ASP A 5 20.13 -24.76 36.89
C ASP A 5 20.20 -25.72 35.68
N PRO A 6 20.89 -26.88 35.81
CA PRO A 6 21.09 -27.81 34.70
C PRO A 6 19.86 -28.67 34.36
N HIS A 7 18.71 -28.51 35.04
CA HIS A 7 17.52 -29.36 34.82
C HIS A 7 16.40 -28.75 33.96
N THR A 8 16.53 -27.51 33.50
CA THR A 8 15.59 -26.91 32.54
C THR A 8 15.97 -27.27 31.10
N THR A 9 15.52 -28.42 30.62
CA THR A 9 15.45 -28.75 29.18
C THR A 9 14.27 -28.03 28.51
N GLN A 10 14.10 -26.73 28.75
CA GLN A 10 13.25 -25.88 27.91
C GLN A 10 14.14 -25.16 26.93
N ALA A 11 13.79 -25.23 25.64
CA ALA A 11 14.51 -24.53 24.60
C ALA A 11 14.58 -23.03 24.98
N PRO A 12 15.77 -22.42 25.08
CA PRO A 12 15.97 -21.10 25.69
C PRO A 12 15.29 -19.93 24.97
N GLY A 13 14.53 -20.16 23.89
CA GLY A 13 13.81 -19.13 23.13
C GLY A 13 12.36 -18.89 23.54
N ASP A 14 11.69 -19.83 24.22
CA ASP A 14 10.23 -19.78 24.42
C ASP A 14 9.78 -18.99 25.65
N GLU A 15 10.66 -18.74 26.63
CA GLU A 15 10.27 -18.06 27.88
C GLU A 15 9.95 -16.57 27.67
N HIS A 16 10.62 -15.90 26.73
CA HIS A 16 10.42 -14.46 26.51
C HIS A 16 8.99 -14.14 26.02
N ILE A 17 8.46 -14.95 25.10
CA ILE A 17 7.12 -14.75 24.56
C ILE A 17 6.04 -15.12 25.60
N ARG A 18 6.34 -16.02 26.54
CA ARG A 18 5.37 -16.46 27.56
C ARG A 18 5.20 -15.49 28.71
N HIS A 19 6.14 -14.56 28.90
CA HIS A 19 6.05 -13.56 29.96
C HIS A 19 6.55 -12.19 29.50
N VAL A 20 5.60 -11.31 29.17
CA VAL A 20 5.89 -9.91 28.78
C VAL A 20 5.73 -9.03 30.02
N PRO A 21 6.76 -8.29 30.44
CA PRO A 21 6.66 -7.46 31.62
C PRO A 21 5.77 -6.24 31.36
N LEU A 22 4.83 -5.98 32.28
CA LEU A 22 4.01 -4.77 32.25
C LEU A 22 4.90 -3.54 32.48
N THR A 23 5.06 -2.73 31.44
CA THR A 23 5.94 -1.56 31.45
C THR A 23 5.33 -0.41 30.67
N SER A 24 5.70 0.83 31.03
CA SER A 24 5.34 2.00 30.22
C SER A 24 5.98 1.87 28.85
N LEU A 25 5.22 2.12 27.78
CA LEU A 25 5.75 1.99 26.42
C LEU A 25 6.91 2.97 26.18
N SER A 26 6.73 4.21 26.63
CA SER A 26 7.65 5.29 26.37
C SER A 26 7.32 6.50 27.26
N LYS A 27 8.32 7.33 27.55
CA LYS A 27 8.13 8.62 28.22
C LYS A 27 7.42 9.65 27.34
N ILE A 28 7.45 9.47 26.02
CA ILE A 28 6.79 10.36 25.07
C ILE A 28 5.34 9.95 24.75
N SER A 29 4.86 8.79 25.23
CA SER A 29 3.48 8.34 25.02
C SER A 29 2.41 9.37 25.40
N PRO A 30 2.53 10.13 26.52
CA PRO A 30 1.55 11.18 26.84
C PRO A 30 1.47 12.32 25.80
N TYR A 31 2.51 12.48 24.97
CA TYR A 31 2.60 13.48 23.92
C TYR A 31 2.25 12.90 22.53
N SER A 32 1.62 11.72 22.46
CA SER A 32 1.29 11.03 21.21
C SER A 32 0.50 11.90 20.23
N VAL A 33 -0.48 12.67 20.71
CA VAL A 33 -1.28 13.60 19.89
C VAL A 33 -0.43 14.75 19.33
N LEU A 34 0.53 15.25 20.12
CA LEU A 34 1.46 16.27 19.65
C LEU A 34 2.38 15.69 18.56
N THR A 35 2.92 14.49 18.77
CA THR A 35 3.72 13.76 17.76
C THR A 35 2.91 13.54 16.48
N LEU A 36 1.65 13.11 16.58
CA LEU A 36 0.75 12.95 15.44
C LEU A 36 0.54 14.26 14.69
N SER A 37 0.34 15.36 15.42
CA SER A 37 0.16 16.69 14.82
C SER A 37 1.41 17.12 14.04
N ILE A 38 2.60 16.89 14.60
CA ILE A 38 3.88 17.15 13.92
C ILE A 38 3.99 16.30 12.64
N VAL A 39 3.66 15.01 12.71
CA VAL A 39 3.65 14.11 11.53
C VAL A 39 2.73 14.65 10.44
N LEU A 40 1.50 15.04 10.78
CA LEU A 40 0.54 15.57 9.80
C LEU A 40 1.04 16.86 9.13
N VAL A 41 1.66 17.76 9.90
CA VAL A 41 2.29 18.97 9.36
C VAL A 41 3.43 18.62 8.41
N ILE A 42 4.29 17.67 8.77
CA ILE A 42 5.39 17.21 7.91
C ILE A 42 4.85 16.60 6.62
N LEU A 43 3.84 15.73 6.70
CA LEU A 43 3.21 15.12 5.52
C LEU A 43 2.59 16.18 4.60
N PHE A 44 1.93 17.20 5.16
CA PHE A 44 1.40 18.33 4.40
C PHE A 44 2.51 19.10 3.67
N VAL A 45 3.59 19.47 4.36
CA VAL A 45 4.72 20.22 3.79
C VAL A 45 5.41 19.41 2.69
N LEU A 46 5.68 18.12 2.95
CA LEU A 46 6.29 17.21 1.98
C LEU A 46 5.41 17.06 0.73
N LYS A 47 4.11 16.82 0.91
CA LYS A 47 3.14 16.75 -0.18
C LYS A 47 3.19 18.03 -1.03
N GLN A 48 2.97 19.18 -0.39
CA GLN A 48 2.69 20.43 -1.07
C GLN A 48 3.92 21.02 -1.76
N PHE A 49 5.06 21.04 -1.08
CA PHE A 49 6.25 21.78 -1.54
C PHE A 49 7.33 20.89 -2.14
N VAL A 50 7.40 19.61 -1.75
CA VAL A 50 8.45 18.70 -2.24
C VAL A 50 7.91 17.80 -3.33
N ILE A 51 6.86 17.04 -3.07
CA ILE A 51 6.41 15.95 -3.94
C ILE A 51 5.64 16.49 -5.15
N GLU A 52 4.56 17.24 -4.94
CA GLU A 52 3.74 17.77 -6.04
C GLU A 52 4.41 18.92 -6.80
N ALA A 53 5.01 19.87 -6.07
CA ALA A 53 5.57 21.05 -6.69
C ALA A 53 6.86 20.77 -7.48
N PHE A 54 7.68 19.82 -7.02
CA PHE A 54 9.04 19.61 -7.54
C PHE A 54 9.30 18.16 -8.00
N LEU A 55 9.26 17.20 -7.08
CA LEU A 55 9.82 15.86 -7.30
C LEU A 55 9.12 15.09 -8.41
N LEU A 56 7.79 14.97 -8.38
CA LEU A 56 7.07 14.15 -9.35
C LEU A 56 7.06 14.77 -10.75
N LYS A 57 6.99 16.11 -10.84
CA LYS A 57 7.12 16.84 -12.11
C LYS A 57 8.50 16.61 -12.73
N ARG A 58 9.55 16.59 -11.92
CA ARG A 58 10.93 16.37 -12.39
C ARG A 58 11.23 14.91 -12.73
N LEU A 59 10.76 13.96 -11.93
CA LEU A 59 11.04 12.53 -12.13
C LEU A 59 10.21 11.91 -13.26
N TYR A 60 8.93 12.29 -13.38
CA TYR A 60 8.00 11.65 -14.31
C TYR A 60 7.58 12.54 -15.48
N GLY A 61 7.81 13.86 -15.40
CA GLY A 61 7.55 14.80 -16.49
C GLY A 61 6.11 14.75 -16.99
N THR A 62 5.98 14.60 -18.32
CA THR A 62 4.68 14.59 -19.02
C THR A 62 3.77 13.45 -18.57
N LYS A 63 4.32 12.29 -18.19
CA LYS A 63 3.53 11.16 -17.71
C LYS A 63 2.75 11.49 -16.44
N TYR A 64 3.29 12.36 -15.59
CA TYR A 64 2.59 12.83 -14.39
C TYR A 64 1.64 13.99 -14.70
N THR A 65 2.07 14.97 -15.49
CA THR A 65 1.27 16.18 -15.75
C THR A 65 0.04 15.92 -16.61
N GLN A 66 0.02 14.85 -17.40
CA GLN A 66 -1.13 14.44 -18.22
C GLN A 66 -2.16 13.59 -17.46
N LEU A 67 -1.89 13.18 -16.22
CA LEU A 67 -2.88 12.47 -15.41
C LEU A 67 -4.03 13.41 -15.05
N ASN A 68 -5.26 12.90 -15.16
CA ASN A 68 -6.43 13.58 -14.61
C ASN A 68 -6.30 13.75 -13.09
N GLU A 69 -7.06 14.68 -12.51
CA GLU A 69 -6.89 15.06 -11.09
C GLU A 69 -7.03 13.87 -10.12
N VAL A 70 -7.99 12.99 -10.38
CA VAL A 70 -8.25 11.80 -9.58
C VAL A 70 -7.03 10.86 -9.58
N ASN A 71 -6.51 10.54 -10.76
CA ASN A 71 -5.34 9.68 -10.90
C ASN A 71 -4.06 10.36 -10.41
N ARG A 72 -3.94 11.68 -10.58
CA ARG A 72 -2.80 12.47 -10.13
C ARG A 72 -2.71 12.47 -8.60
N ARG A 73 -3.81 12.77 -7.90
CA ARG A 73 -3.88 12.68 -6.43
C ARG A 73 -3.62 11.26 -5.94
N GLY A 74 -4.23 10.26 -6.57
CA GLY A 74 -3.93 8.87 -6.27
C GLY A 74 -2.44 8.53 -6.45
N PHE A 75 -1.78 9.06 -7.48
CA PHE A 75 -0.38 8.81 -7.78
C PHE A 75 0.54 9.44 -6.73
N VAL A 76 0.27 10.69 -6.33
CA VAL A 76 0.95 11.36 -5.22
C VAL A 76 0.78 10.56 -3.92
N ASN A 77 -0.44 10.11 -3.63
CA ASN A 77 -0.73 9.34 -2.43
C ASN A 77 0.09 8.05 -2.34
N HIS A 78 0.17 7.26 -3.42
CA HIS A 78 0.97 6.03 -3.40
C HIS A 78 2.46 6.30 -3.16
N HIS A 79 3.01 7.43 -3.60
CA HIS A 79 4.40 7.80 -3.29
C HIS A 79 4.56 8.18 -1.82
N ILE A 80 3.67 9.02 -1.29
CA ILE A 80 3.71 9.41 0.12
C ILE A 80 3.60 8.17 1.01
N ALA A 81 2.61 7.33 0.77
CA ALA A 81 2.39 6.09 1.52
C ALA A 81 3.59 5.15 1.42
N GLY A 82 4.09 4.88 0.19
CA GLY A 82 5.23 4.00 -0.02
C GLY A 82 6.52 4.49 0.63
N VAL A 83 6.85 5.78 0.49
CA VAL A 83 8.05 6.39 1.12
C VAL A 83 7.92 6.39 2.63
N THR A 84 6.75 6.71 3.17
CA THR A 84 6.50 6.72 4.62
C THR A 84 6.67 5.32 5.20
N LYS A 85 6.09 4.30 4.54
CA LYS A 85 6.26 2.89 4.91
C LYS A 85 7.73 2.47 4.88
N LEU A 86 8.51 2.90 3.88
CA LEU A 86 9.94 2.63 3.81
C LEU A 86 10.71 3.28 4.98
N ILE A 87 10.40 4.53 5.34
CA ILE A 87 11.00 5.21 6.49
C ILE A 87 10.70 4.46 7.78
N ILE A 88 9.43 4.08 7.99
CA ILE A 88 9.05 3.30 9.17
C ILE A 88 9.78 1.96 9.19
N LEU A 89 9.85 1.24 8.06
CA LEU A 89 10.52 -0.06 7.99
C LEU A 89 12.00 0.07 8.42
N VAL A 90 12.72 1.07 7.91
CA VAL A 90 14.12 1.29 8.27
C VAL A 90 14.29 1.69 9.74
N ALA A 91 13.43 2.56 10.27
CA ALA A 91 13.53 3.05 11.65
C ALA A 91 13.06 2.02 12.68
N ALA A 92 12.03 1.23 12.36
CA ALA A 92 11.35 0.33 13.27
C ALA A 92 11.92 -1.09 13.26
N VAL A 93 12.62 -1.54 12.19
CA VAL A 93 13.07 -2.93 12.09
C VAL A 93 13.93 -3.37 13.28
N TYR A 94 14.89 -2.53 13.69
CA TYR A 94 15.75 -2.83 14.84
C TYR A 94 14.97 -2.92 16.16
N PRO A 95 14.21 -1.89 16.59
CA PRO A 95 13.49 -1.97 17.86
C PRO A 95 12.38 -3.03 17.83
N PHE A 96 11.70 -3.21 16.70
CA PHE A 96 10.69 -4.26 16.52
C PHE A 96 11.28 -5.65 16.76
N ILE A 97 12.37 -6.01 16.09
CA ILE A 97 12.99 -7.33 16.24
C ILE A 97 13.44 -7.57 17.68
N ASN A 98 14.03 -6.56 18.33
CA ASN A 98 14.55 -6.74 19.68
C ASN A 98 13.44 -6.87 20.73
N VAL A 99 12.30 -6.19 20.54
CA VAL A 99 11.17 -6.23 21.49
C VAL A 99 10.23 -7.39 21.23
N ALA A 100 9.93 -7.71 19.97
CA ALA A 100 8.94 -8.74 19.65
C ALA A 100 9.50 -10.17 19.67
N PHE A 101 10.79 -10.34 19.40
CA PHE A 101 11.40 -11.67 19.19
C PHE A 101 12.69 -11.91 19.97
N ARG A 102 13.18 -10.94 20.74
CA ARG A 102 14.37 -11.08 21.59
C ARG A 102 14.08 -10.55 22.98
N TYR A 103 15.08 -10.62 23.87
CA TYR A 103 14.91 -10.32 25.29
C TYR A 103 14.82 -8.83 25.67
N ALA A 104 14.68 -7.91 24.71
CA ALA A 104 14.66 -6.49 25.02
C ALA A 104 13.26 -6.03 25.46
N VAL A 105 13.20 -5.03 26.34
CA VAL A 105 11.96 -4.37 26.75
C VAL A 105 11.85 -2.99 26.12
N LEU A 106 10.65 -2.43 26.07
CA LEU A 106 10.38 -1.13 25.43
C LEU A 106 11.21 0.04 26.03
N ASN A 107 11.63 -0.08 27.30
CA ASN A 107 12.42 0.95 27.98
C ASN A 107 13.94 0.80 27.79
N ASP A 108 14.40 -0.24 27.09
CA ASP A 108 15.82 -0.41 26.81
C ASP A 108 16.33 0.68 25.86
N PRO A 109 17.60 1.11 25.99
CA PRO A 109 18.17 2.15 25.15
C PRO A 109 18.32 1.66 23.70
N TYR A 110 17.95 2.51 22.73
CA TYR A 110 18.02 2.21 21.29
C TYR A 110 19.44 1.90 20.81
N ALA A 111 20.44 2.53 21.42
CA ALA A 111 21.85 2.24 21.20
C ALA A 111 22.60 2.39 22.51
N ARG A 112 23.80 1.82 22.60
CA ARG A 112 24.63 1.90 23.83
C ARG A 112 24.85 3.37 24.21
N GLY A 113 24.41 3.75 25.41
CA GLY A 113 24.50 5.13 25.92
C GLY A 113 23.43 6.10 25.41
N SER A 114 22.48 5.65 24.59
CA SER A 114 21.36 6.46 24.11
C SER A 114 20.37 6.76 25.24
N LYS A 115 19.82 7.98 25.24
CA LYS A 115 18.65 8.35 26.07
C LYS A 115 17.32 7.96 25.42
N VAL A 116 17.32 7.74 24.11
CA VAL A 116 16.15 7.30 23.33
C VAL A 116 15.98 5.80 23.53
N THR A 117 14.77 5.37 23.87
CA THR A 117 14.45 3.95 24.07
C THR A 117 13.91 3.28 22.81
N LEU A 118 13.85 1.95 22.79
CA LEU A 118 13.21 1.19 21.70
C LEU A 118 11.73 1.58 21.56
N GLY A 119 11.04 1.75 22.68
CA GLY A 119 9.64 2.17 22.73
C GLY A 119 9.41 3.60 22.23
N ASP A 120 10.32 4.54 22.49
CA ASP A 120 10.23 5.90 21.93
C ASP A 120 10.18 5.85 20.39
N VAL A 121 11.07 5.05 19.78
CA VAL A 121 11.12 4.90 18.32
C VAL A 121 9.86 4.22 17.79
N LEU A 122 9.41 3.14 18.44
CA LEU A 122 8.19 2.44 18.02
C LEU A 122 6.95 3.32 18.13
N VAL A 123 6.79 4.09 19.21
CA VAL A 123 5.68 5.05 19.37
C VAL A 123 5.70 6.12 18.27
N VAL A 124 6.86 6.69 17.95
CA VAL A 124 6.98 7.65 16.83
C VAL A 124 6.60 6.98 15.52
N CYS A 125 7.12 5.79 15.22
CA CYS A 125 6.78 5.03 14.01
C CYS A 125 5.27 4.73 13.92
N THR A 126 4.63 4.37 15.03
CA THR A 126 3.18 4.18 15.10
C THR A 126 2.43 5.48 14.76
N GLN A 127 2.86 6.63 15.29
CA GLN A 127 2.24 7.91 14.95
C GLN A 127 2.48 8.32 13.49
N ILE A 128 3.64 7.98 12.91
CA ILE A 128 3.91 8.17 11.48
C ILE A 128 2.93 7.33 10.64
N LEU A 129 2.71 6.06 11.01
CA LEU A 129 1.77 5.17 10.32
C LEU A 129 0.32 5.70 10.42
N VAL A 130 -0.11 6.09 11.61
CA VAL A 130 -1.44 6.67 11.85
C VAL A 130 -1.62 7.96 11.05
N GLY A 131 -0.63 8.86 11.09
CA GLY A 131 -0.67 10.12 10.33
C GLY A 131 -0.76 9.89 8.82
N MET A 132 -0.08 8.86 8.30
CA MET A 132 -0.17 8.47 6.89
C MET A 132 -1.58 7.99 6.52
N TYR A 133 -2.23 7.16 7.36
CA TYR A 133 -3.59 6.72 7.08
C TYR A 133 -4.63 7.84 7.17
N ILE A 134 -4.49 8.75 8.14
CA ILE A 134 -5.34 9.96 8.23
C ILE A 134 -5.16 10.79 6.95
N PHE A 135 -3.91 11.00 6.54
CA PHE A 135 -3.61 11.71 5.30
C PHE A 135 -4.26 11.03 4.09
N GLU A 136 -4.14 9.71 3.96
CA GLU A 136 -4.72 8.96 2.84
C GLU A 136 -6.25 9.06 2.80
N LEU A 137 -6.92 8.96 3.95
CA LEU A 137 -8.37 9.11 4.08
C LEU A 137 -8.87 10.48 3.61
N ILE A 138 -8.14 11.55 3.95
CA ILE A 138 -8.54 12.93 3.60
C ILE A 138 -8.11 13.31 2.18
N TYR A 139 -6.95 12.81 1.73
CA TYR A 139 -6.34 13.25 0.48
C TYR A 139 -6.82 12.46 -0.74
N ARG A 140 -7.24 11.19 -0.62
CA ARG A 140 -7.80 10.46 -1.76
C ARG A 140 -9.18 10.98 -2.15
N VAL A 141 -9.42 11.07 -3.46
CA VAL A 141 -10.74 11.43 -4.00
C VAL A 141 -11.70 10.25 -3.96
N LYS A 142 -11.21 9.06 -4.29
CA LYS A 142 -11.96 7.80 -4.26
C LYS A 142 -11.19 6.80 -3.40
N ILE A 143 -11.82 6.32 -2.35
CA ILE A 143 -11.34 5.23 -1.50
C ILE A 143 -12.48 4.22 -1.37
N SER A 144 -12.18 2.93 -1.48
CA SER A 144 -13.21 1.92 -1.26
C SER A 144 -13.61 1.91 0.21
N HIS A 145 -14.89 1.69 0.50
CA HIS A 145 -15.40 1.61 1.88
C HIS A 145 -14.62 0.59 2.71
N ILE A 146 -14.24 -0.55 2.11
CA ILE A 146 -13.46 -1.61 2.77
C ILE A 146 -12.05 -1.10 3.16
N SER A 147 -11.36 -0.40 2.26
CA SER A 147 -10.04 0.18 2.55
C SER A 147 -10.14 1.33 3.57
N ALA A 148 -11.19 2.16 3.49
CA ALA A 148 -11.44 3.20 4.47
C ALA A 148 -11.66 2.63 5.88
N MET A 149 -12.47 1.57 6.00
CA MET A 149 -12.70 0.88 7.27
C MET A 149 -11.42 0.23 7.81
N HIS A 150 -10.59 -0.34 6.94
CA HIS A 150 -9.27 -0.84 7.33
C HIS A 150 -8.41 0.28 7.93
N HIS A 151 -8.27 1.42 7.25
CA HIS A 151 -7.50 2.57 7.77
C HIS A 151 -8.06 3.11 9.08
N ILE A 152 -9.38 3.29 9.18
CA ILE A 152 -10.04 3.75 10.43
C ILE A 152 -9.78 2.76 11.56
N GLY A 153 -9.94 1.47 11.30
CA GLY A 153 -9.62 0.41 12.26
C GLY A 153 -8.19 0.50 12.75
N THR A 154 -7.21 0.61 11.84
CA THR A 154 -5.79 0.70 12.20
C THR A 154 -5.49 1.93 13.05
N ILE A 155 -6.09 3.08 12.70
CA ILE A 155 -5.98 4.32 13.48
C ILE A 155 -6.52 4.10 14.90
N MET A 156 -7.72 3.55 15.03
CA MET A 156 -8.39 3.36 16.32
C MET A 156 -7.62 2.38 17.21
N VAL A 157 -7.18 1.24 16.67
CA VAL A 157 -6.41 0.23 17.41
C VAL A 157 -5.06 0.79 17.87
N ALA A 158 -4.32 1.45 16.98
CA ALA A 158 -3.02 2.04 17.32
C ALA A 158 -3.14 3.13 18.41
N GLN A 159 -4.14 4.01 18.32
CA GLN A 159 -4.36 5.05 19.32
C GLN A 159 -4.87 4.46 20.64
N ALA A 160 -5.74 3.45 20.59
CA ALA A 160 -6.21 2.74 21.78
C ALA A 160 -5.05 2.07 22.52
N ALA A 161 -4.16 1.36 21.82
CA ALA A 161 -2.99 0.70 22.41
C ALA A 161 -2.08 1.70 23.15
N ILE A 162 -1.88 2.90 22.60
CA ILE A 162 -1.11 3.95 23.28
C ILE A 162 -1.90 4.53 24.46
N ALA A 163 -3.20 4.77 24.32
CA ALA A 163 -4.02 5.35 25.37
C ALA A 163 -4.12 4.45 26.61
N ILE A 164 -4.38 3.15 26.44
CA ILE A 164 -4.45 2.20 27.55
C ILE A 164 -3.10 2.08 28.28
N SER A 165 -1.98 2.28 27.57
CA SER A 165 -0.65 2.25 28.18
C SER A 165 -0.35 3.38 29.15
N LEU A 166 -1.15 4.45 29.14
CA LEU A 166 -1.01 5.55 30.09
C LEU A 166 -1.52 5.19 31.49
N ASN A 167 -2.32 4.13 31.63
CA ASN A 167 -2.87 3.69 32.91
C ASN A 167 -2.55 2.21 33.20
N LEU A 168 -1.26 1.90 33.33
CA LEU A 168 -0.74 0.55 33.57
C LEU A 168 -1.33 -0.12 34.82
N THR A 169 -1.69 0.66 35.84
CA THR A 169 -2.29 0.12 37.08
C THR A 169 -3.63 -0.55 36.85
N ARG A 170 -4.37 -0.11 35.82
CA ARG A 170 -5.68 -0.65 35.46
C ARG A 170 -5.60 -1.62 34.27
N GLU A 171 -4.71 -1.33 33.32
CA GLU A 171 -4.64 -2.02 32.03
C GLU A 171 -3.40 -2.92 31.95
N LYS A 172 -3.53 -4.16 32.43
CA LYS A 172 -2.43 -5.15 32.46
C LYS A 172 -2.01 -5.64 31.08
N ASP A 173 -2.87 -5.48 30.08
CA ASP A 173 -2.63 -5.95 28.71
C ASP A 173 -1.91 -4.91 27.83
N ALA A 174 -1.68 -3.69 28.33
CA ALA A 174 -1.25 -2.57 27.50
C ALA A 174 0.08 -2.81 26.76
N THR A 175 1.06 -3.42 27.42
CA THR A 175 2.35 -3.75 26.78
C THR A 175 2.18 -4.82 25.70
N ILE A 176 1.40 -5.86 25.99
CA ILE A 176 1.16 -6.96 25.06
C ILE A 176 0.40 -6.45 23.83
N GLU A 177 -0.67 -5.69 24.04
CA GLU A 177 -1.49 -5.11 22.97
C GLU A 177 -0.64 -4.21 22.06
N PHE A 178 0.23 -3.38 22.63
CA PHE A 178 1.14 -2.56 21.83
C PHE A 178 2.13 -3.40 21.01
N ILE A 179 2.72 -4.45 21.59
CA ILE A 179 3.61 -5.35 20.85
C ILE A 179 2.84 -6.05 19.72
N LEU A 180 1.63 -6.56 19.99
CA LEU A 180 0.79 -7.18 18.96
C LEU A 180 0.44 -6.20 17.84
N CYS A 181 0.13 -4.95 18.18
CA CYS A 181 -0.08 -3.88 17.22
C CYS A 181 1.17 -3.62 16.37
N THR A 182 2.38 -3.69 16.93
CA THR A 182 3.61 -3.53 16.15
C THR A 182 3.85 -4.70 15.20
N VAL A 183 3.45 -5.92 15.57
CA VAL A 183 3.49 -7.10 14.69
C VAL A 183 2.50 -6.94 13.53
N TRP A 184 1.26 -6.53 13.81
CA TRP A 184 0.29 -6.19 12.76
C TRP A 184 0.83 -5.10 11.82
N GLY A 185 1.34 -4.01 12.38
CA GLY A 185 1.92 -2.93 11.61
C GLY A 185 3.11 -3.36 10.75
N ALA A 186 3.93 -4.30 11.21
CA ALA A 186 5.05 -4.83 10.43
C ALA A 186 4.56 -5.61 9.20
N PHE A 187 3.57 -6.49 9.35
CA PHE A 187 2.97 -7.22 8.23
C PHE A 187 2.29 -6.27 7.24
N ASP A 188 1.51 -5.32 7.74
CA ASP A 188 0.88 -4.29 6.91
C ASP A 188 1.92 -3.53 6.06
N ILE A 189 2.97 -3.01 6.69
CA ILE A 189 4.02 -2.26 6.01
C ILE A 189 4.71 -3.11 4.93
N VAL A 190 5.09 -4.34 5.24
CA VAL A 190 5.84 -5.21 4.33
C VAL A 190 4.96 -5.67 3.16
N CYS A 191 3.74 -6.13 3.46
CA CYS A 191 2.85 -6.74 2.48
C CYS A 191 2.13 -5.70 1.61
N GLU A 192 1.85 -4.51 2.13
CA GLU A 192 1.18 -3.44 1.39
C GLU A 192 2.16 -2.56 0.57
N LEU A 193 3.46 -2.58 0.86
CA LEU A 193 4.45 -1.79 0.11
C LEU A 193 4.49 -2.14 -1.39
N LEU A 194 4.45 -3.42 -1.71
CA LEU A 194 4.46 -3.89 -3.10
C LEU A 194 3.22 -3.44 -3.90
N PRO A 195 1.98 -3.57 -3.39
CA PRO A 195 0.79 -2.93 -3.94
C PRO A 195 0.97 -1.46 -4.35
N HIS A 196 1.58 -0.62 -3.51
CA HIS A 196 1.81 0.79 -3.87
C HIS A 196 2.73 0.92 -5.09
N ILE A 197 3.84 0.16 -5.10
CA ILE A 197 4.79 0.13 -6.22
C ILE A 197 4.08 -0.38 -7.50
N ALA A 198 3.25 -1.42 -7.39
CA ALA A 198 2.52 -2.00 -8.51
C ALA A 198 1.58 -0.98 -9.18
N ILE A 199 0.82 -0.21 -8.39
CA ILE A 199 -0.07 0.82 -8.92
C ILE A 199 0.69 2.01 -9.54
N ILE A 200 1.83 2.39 -8.96
CA ILE A 200 2.72 3.41 -9.56
C ILE A 200 3.19 2.93 -10.95
N LEU A 201 3.71 1.71 -11.05
CA LEU A 201 4.21 1.15 -12.31
C LEU A 201 3.10 0.93 -13.35
N TYR A 202 1.91 0.55 -12.89
CA TYR A 202 0.72 0.45 -13.73
C TYR A 202 0.41 1.77 -14.45
N ARG A 203 0.51 2.90 -13.74
CA ARG A 203 0.29 4.23 -14.33
C ARG A 203 1.45 4.70 -15.22
N LEU A 204 2.67 4.25 -14.95
CA LEU A 204 3.85 4.65 -15.73
C LEU A 204 4.04 3.88 -17.04
N ARG A 205 3.51 2.65 -17.11
CA ARG A 205 3.69 1.72 -18.23
C ARG A 205 2.37 1.02 -18.62
N PRO A 206 1.30 1.74 -19.00
CA PRO A 206 -0.03 1.16 -19.21
C PRO A 206 -0.11 0.14 -20.36
N THR A 207 0.82 0.20 -21.32
CA THR A 207 0.85 -0.66 -22.52
C THR A 207 1.71 -1.93 -22.35
N HIS A 208 2.46 -2.07 -21.25
CA HIS A 208 3.33 -3.22 -21.04
C HIS A 208 2.57 -4.38 -20.36
N HIS A 209 1.59 -4.95 -21.05
CA HIS A 209 0.64 -5.93 -20.49
C HIS A 209 1.29 -7.17 -19.88
N LEU A 210 2.34 -7.73 -20.50
CA LEU A 210 3.08 -8.88 -19.97
C LEU A 210 3.77 -8.56 -18.63
N PHE A 211 4.41 -7.39 -18.54
CA PHE A 211 5.07 -6.93 -17.31
C PHE A 211 4.03 -6.69 -16.21
N LEU A 212 2.94 -5.99 -16.53
CA LEU A 212 1.87 -5.71 -15.58
C LEU A 212 1.16 -6.97 -15.10
N SER A 213 0.95 -7.95 -15.98
CA SER A 213 0.39 -9.26 -15.63
C SER A 213 1.26 -9.96 -14.58
N ARG A 214 2.59 -10.05 -14.82
CA ARG A 214 3.53 -10.64 -13.87
C ARG A 214 3.59 -9.87 -12.55
N LEU A 215 3.60 -8.54 -12.62
CA LEU A 215 3.64 -7.67 -11.45
C LEU A 215 2.39 -7.83 -10.56
N PHE A 216 1.18 -7.88 -11.16
CA PHE A 216 -0.05 -8.07 -10.40
C PHE A 216 -0.21 -9.49 -9.87
N CYS A 217 0.27 -10.50 -10.60
CA CYS A 217 0.34 -11.87 -10.09
C CYS A 217 1.27 -11.94 -8.86
N PHE A 218 2.45 -11.30 -8.94
CA PHE A 218 3.38 -11.24 -7.81
C PHE A 218 2.77 -10.47 -6.62
N ALA A 219 2.16 -9.30 -6.86
CA ALA A 219 1.45 -8.56 -5.82
C ALA A 219 0.36 -9.38 -5.14
N PHE A 220 -0.49 -10.07 -5.93
CA PHE A 220 -1.51 -10.97 -5.42
C PHE A 220 -0.92 -12.10 -4.56
N ALA A 221 0.12 -12.78 -5.04
CA ALA A 221 0.74 -13.88 -4.32
C ALA A 221 1.38 -13.40 -3.00
N THR A 222 2.11 -12.28 -3.04
CA THR A 222 2.76 -11.70 -1.86
C THR A 222 1.75 -11.21 -0.83
N THR A 223 0.66 -10.54 -1.22
CA THR A 223 -0.35 -10.09 -0.26
C THR A 223 -1.10 -11.26 0.36
N LEU A 224 -1.44 -12.29 -0.44
CA LEU A 224 -2.11 -13.50 0.06
C LEU A 224 -1.23 -14.28 1.04
N PHE A 225 0.04 -14.50 0.68
CA PHE A 225 1.01 -15.16 1.56
C PHE A 225 1.30 -14.33 2.81
N GLY A 226 1.32 -12.99 2.67
CA GLY A 226 1.42 -12.03 3.74
C GLY A 226 0.32 -12.21 4.78
N THR A 227 -0.95 -12.15 4.36
CA THR A 227 -2.11 -12.34 5.24
C THR A 227 -2.10 -13.70 5.93
N PHE A 228 -1.72 -14.77 5.21
CA PHE A 228 -1.62 -16.10 5.82
C PHE A 228 -0.51 -16.16 6.89
N SER A 229 0.67 -15.62 6.59
CA SER A 229 1.80 -15.58 7.51
C SER A 229 1.50 -14.71 8.74
N GLU A 230 0.87 -13.56 8.53
CA GLU A 230 0.37 -12.68 9.59
C GLU A 230 -0.58 -13.44 10.51
N THR A 231 -1.58 -14.12 9.92
CA THR A 231 -2.56 -14.89 10.68
C THR A 231 -1.88 -15.94 11.56
N LEU A 232 -0.94 -16.71 11.01
CA LEU A 232 -0.21 -17.71 11.77
C LEU A 232 0.58 -17.10 12.93
N VAL A 233 1.33 -16.01 12.68
CA VAL A 233 2.15 -15.36 13.72
C VAL A 233 1.29 -14.73 14.80
N ILE A 234 0.20 -14.05 14.43
CA ILE A 234 -0.72 -13.40 15.37
C ILE A 234 -1.40 -14.43 16.26
N PHE A 235 -1.95 -15.51 15.70
CA PHE A 235 -2.58 -16.55 16.51
C PHE A 235 -1.56 -17.32 17.36
N TYR A 236 -0.33 -17.51 16.88
CA TYR A 236 0.74 -18.10 17.67
C TYR A 236 1.09 -17.21 18.89
N LEU A 237 1.33 -15.92 18.69
CA LEU A 237 1.63 -14.97 19.77
C LEU A 237 0.46 -14.84 20.75
N PHE A 238 -0.75 -14.67 20.20
CA PHE A 238 -1.98 -14.55 20.99
C PHE A 238 -2.25 -15.79 21.84
N GLY A 239 -2.10 -16.99 21.26
CA GLY A 239 -2.23 -18.26 21.97
C GLY A 239 -1.14 -18.47 23.03
N SER A 240 0.09 -18.09 22.74
CA SER A 240 1.21 -18.17 23.69
C SER A 240 1.01 -17.27 24.91
N LEU A 241 0.26 -16.17 24.74
CA LEU A 241 -0.05 -15.17 25.77
C LEU A 241 -1.46 -15.36 26.37
N TRP A 242 -2.17 -16.44 26.04
CA TRP A 242 -3.59 -16.65 26.40
C TRP A 242 -3.89 -16.50 27.91
N SER A 243 -2.96 -16.88 28.78
CA SER A 243 -3.15 -16.78 30.23
C SER A 243 -3.09 -15.35 30.77
N GLN A 244 -2.43 -14.43 30.06
CA GLN A 244 -2.22 -13.04 30.50
C GLN A 244 -3.39 -12.14 30.09
N TRP A 245 -3.99 -12.40 28.93
CA TRP A 245 -5.07 -11.58 28.39
C TRP A 245 -6.30 -11.53 29.30
N GLN A 246 -6.84 -10.33 29.47
CA GLN A 246 -8.18 -10.14 30.00
C GLN A 246 -9.25 -10.66 29.02
N LEU A 247 -10.41 -11.02 29.57
CA LEU A 247 -11.52 -11.58 28.79
C LEU A 247 -11.96 -10.67 27.64
N ALA A 248 -11.93 -9.35 27.83
CA ALA A 248 -12.30 -8.39 26.79
C ALA A 248 -11.39 -8.53 25.55
N PHE A 249 -10.07 -8.53 25.73
CA PHE A 249 -9.11 -8.72 24.64
C PHE A 249 -9.14 -10.13 24.04
N LYS A 250 -9.50 -11.15 24.83
CA LYS A 250 -9.74 -12.51 24.31
C LYS A 250 -10.84 -12.59 23.25
N ILE A 251 -11.80 -11.67 23.31
CA ILE A 251 -12.92 -11.60 22.38
C ILE A 251 -12.64 -10.58 21.27
N VAL A 252 -12.22 -9.37 21.64
CA VAL A 252 -12.06 -8.26 20.69
C VAL A 252 -10.90 -8.51 19.72
N THR A 253 -9.75 -8.99 20.19
CA THR A 253 -8.55 -9.16 19.36
C THR A 253 -8.78 -10.15 18.21
N PRO A 254 -9.35 -11.36 18.41
CA PRO A 254 -9.67 -12.26 17.29
C PRO A 254 -10.74 -11.71 16.33
N VAL A 255 -11.77 -11.01 16.84
CA VAL A 255 -12.81 -10.41 16.01
C VAL A 255 -12.24 -9.33 15.10
N LEU A 256 -11.40 -8.45 15.66
CA LEU A 256 -10.67 -7.45 14.90
C LEU A 256 -9.79 -8.14 13.85
N HIS A 257 -9.00 -9.14 14.24
CA HIS A 257 -8.13 -9.84 13.30
C HIS A 257 -8.90 -10.42 12.12
N CYS A 258 -10.03 -11.11 12.35
CA CYS A 258 -10.88 -11.62 11.28
C CYS A 258 -11.36 -10.51 10.32
N ALA A 259 -11.75 -9.35 10.87
CA ALA A 259 -12.15 -8.20 10.06
C ALA A 259 -10.97 -7.65 9.22
N PHE A 260 -9.79 -7.53 9.82
CA PHE A 260 -8.57 -7.11 9.13
C PHE A 260 -8.16 -8.09 8.02
N SER A 261 -8.12 -9.39 8.30
CA SER A 261 -7.82 -10.42 7.30
C SER A 261 -8.82 -10.38 6.15
N ALA A 262 -10.12 -10.19 6.42
CA ALA A 262 -11.11 -10.04 5.36
C ALA A 262 -10.84 -8.83 4.45
N THR A 263 -10.43 -7.69 5.02
CA THR A 263 -10.04 -6.50 4.24
C THR A 263 -8.79 -6.74 3.38
N GLN A 264 -7.78 -7.44 3.91
CA GLN A 264 -6.56 -7.77 3.16
C GLN A 264 -6.81 -8.81 2.06
N LEU A 265 -7.66 -9.80 2.31
CA LEU A 265 -8.09 -10.77 1.29
C LEU A 265 -8.87 -10.09 0.16
N HIS A 266 -9.71 -9.10 0.50
CA HIS A 266 -10.37 -8.27 -0.52
C HIS A 266 -9.34 -7.51 -1.37
N GLY A 267 -8.31 -6.92 -0.76
CA GLY A 267 -7.19 -6.30 -1.47
C GLY A 267 -6.47 -7.27 -2.42
N SER A 268 -6.18 -8.48 -1.94
CA SER A 268 -5.58 -9.56 -2.74
C SER A 268 -6.46 -9.93 -3.94
N HIS A 269 -7.78 -10.05 -3.73
CA HIS A 269 -8.73 -10.33 -4.79
C HIS A 269 -8.77 -9.25 -5.88
N ILE A 270 -8.60 -7.96 -5.52
CA ILE A 270 -8.48 -6.88 -6.51
C ILE A 270 -7.26 -7.10 -7.42
N PHE A 271 -6.09 -7.43 -6.84
CA PHE A 271 -4.89 -7.71 -7.64
C PHE A 271 -5.03 -8.94 -8.53
N PHE A 272 -5.71 -9.98 -8.07
CA PHE A 272 -6.06 -11.13 -8.89
C PHE A 272 -6.93 -10.73 -10.10
N ARG A 273 -7.95 -9.88 -9.89
CA ARG A 273 -8.78 -9.37 -11.00
C ARG A 273 -7.96 -8.52 -11.98
N MET A 274 -7.05 -7.69 -11.49
CA MET A 274 -6.15 -6.89 -12.33
C MET A 274 -5.21 -7.77 -13.15
N TRP A 275 -4.64 -8.81 -12.55
CA TRP A 275 -3.83 -9.81 -13.25
C TRP A 275 -4.63 -10.50 -14.37
N ARG A 276 -5.81 -11.06 -14.05
CA ARG A 276 -6.70 -11.70 -15.04
C ARG A 276 -7.16 -10.75 -16.14
N LYS A 277 -7.27 -9.45 -15.85
CA LYS A 277 -7.57 -8.44 -16.87
C LYS A 277 -6.40 -8.28 -17.85
N GLN A 278 -5.16 -8.21 -17.37
CA GLN A 278 -3.98 -8.09 -18.24
C GLN A 278 -3.78 -9.32 -19.14
N VAL A 279 -4.02 -10.53 -18.60
CA VAL A 279 -3.97 -11.78 -19.39
C VAL A 279 -4.98 -11.75 -20.54
N ARG A 280 -6.22 -11.35 -20.28
CA ARG A 280 -7.27 -11.27 -21.32
C ARG A 280 -6.95 -10.27 -22.43
N ILE A 281 -6.32 -9.13 -22.11
CA ILE A 281 -5.90 -8.15 -23.12
C ILE A 281 -4.86 -8.79 -24.05
N MET A 282 -3.87 -9.49 -23.50
CA MET A 282 -2.85 -10.16 -24.29
C MET A 282 -3.43 -11.25 -25.21
N GLU A 283 -4.38 -12.03 -24.71
CA GLU A 283 -5.07 -13.06 -25.51
C GLU A 283 -5.89 -12.42 -26.65
N GLY A 284 -6.52 -11.27 -26.41
CA GLY A 284 -7.25 -10.50 -27.41
C GLY A 284 -6.34 -9.90 -28.49
N ASP A 285 -5.18 -9.36 -28.10
CA ASP A 285 -4.19 -8.81 -29.02
C ASP A 285 -3.62 -9.90 -29.95
N VAL A 286 -3.36 -11.10 -29.41
CA VAL A 286 -2.91 -12.26 -30.21
C VAL A 286 -3.96 -12.67 -31.23
N ARG A 287 -5.23 -12.78 -30.82
CA ARG A 287 -6.33 -13.13 -31.74
C ARG A 287 -6.54 -12.07 -32.82
N GLY A 288 -6.38 -10.78 -32.50
CA GLY A 288 -6.45 -9.69 -33.48
C GLY A 288 -5.30 -9.74 -34.50
N LEU A 289 -4.10 -10.11 -34.06
CA LEU A 289 -2.95 -10.32 -34.95
C LEU A 289 -3.13 -11.56 -35.84
N GLU A 290 -3.64 -12.67 -35.30
CA GLU A 290 -3.94 -13.89 -36.08
C GLU A 290 -5.05 -13.66 -37.10
N ALA A 291 -6.11 -12.91 -36.75
CA ALA A 291 -7.18 -12.54 -37.68
C ALA A 291 -6.71 -11.59 -38.79
N GLY A 292 -5.73 -10.73 -38.52
CA GLY A 292 -5.11 -9.85 -39.52
C GLY A 292 -4.08 -10.51 -40.44
N LEU A 293 -3.73 -11.78 -40.18
CA LEU A 293 -2.80 -12.58 -40.99
C LEU A 293 -3.52 -13.62 -41.87
N VAL A 294 -4.85 -13.67 -41.84
CA VAL A 294 -5.63 -14.44 -42.81
C VAL A 294 -5.58 -13.68 -44.14
N PRO A 295 -5.11 -14.29 -45.25
CA PRO A 295 -5.11 -13.64 -46.57
C PRO A 295 -6.53 -13.24 -46.93
N GLU A 296 -6.72 -12.02 -47.43
CA GLU A 296 -7.99 -11.52 -47.96
C GLU A 296 -8.52 -12.50 -49.03
N GLY A 297 -9.41 -13.38 -48.59
CA GLY A 297 -10.05 -14.41 -49.40
C GLY A 297 -11.39 -14.72 -48.76
N GLU A 298 -12.36 -13.86 -49.06
CA GLU A 298 -13.82 -14.04 -48.88
C GLU A 298 -14.28 -14.57 -47.52
N MET A 299 -14.72 -13.65 -46.63
CA MET A 299 -15.64 -14.06 -45.57
C MET A 299 -16.80 -13.07 -45.41
N GLU A 300 -17.97 -13.59 -45.76
CA GLU A 300 -19.30 -13.03 -45.67
C GLU A 300 -19.67 -12.71 -44.21
N VAL A 301 -20.04 -11.45 -43.95
CA VAL A 301 -20.36 -10.92 -42.63
C VAL A 301 -21.79 -11.31 -42.24
N LYS A 302 -21.95 -12.22 -41.27
CA LYS A 302 -23.16 -12.31 -40.44
C LYS A 302 -22.89 -11.68 -39.08
N ALA A 303 -23.58 -10.59 -38.81
CA ALA A 303 -23.63 -9.95 -37.51
C ALA A 303 -24.51 -10.77 -36.57
N GLU A 304 -23.94 -11.27 -35.48
CA GLU A 304 -24.71 -11.69 -34.30
C GLU A 304 -24.29 -10.88 -33.08
N ASP A 305 -25.35 -10.42 -32.41
CA ASP A 305 -25.41 -9.59 -31.21
C ASP A 305 -24.97 -10.39 -29.99
N GLY A 306 -24.04 -9.84 -29.21
CA GLY A 306 -23.37 -10.55 -28.11
C GLY A 306 -22.96 -9.61 -26.99
N GLY A 307 -23.96 -9.13 -26.23
CA GLY A 307 -23.78 -8.32 -25.03
C GLY A 307 -22.90 -9.01 -23.98
N ALA A 308 -21.82 -8.32 -23.59
CA ALA A 308 -20.95 -8.69 -22.48
C ALA A 308 -21.45 -8.06 -21.17
N PRO A 309 -21.33 -8.78 -20.02
CA PRO A 309 -21.97 -8.40 -18.77
C PRO A 309 -21.29 -7.21 -18.07
N ALA A 310 -22.11 -6.21 -17.77
CA ALA A 310 -21.83 -5.08 -16.88
C ALA A 310 -21.63 -5.58 -15.44
N LEU A 311 -20.42 -5.41 -14.87
CA LEU A 311 -20.17 -5.57 -13.42
C LEU A 311 -18.81 -4.99 -12.97
N LEU A 312 -18.35 -3.94 -13.65
CA LEU A 312 -17.25 -3.07 -13.19
C LEU A 312 -17.62 -1.59 -13.18
N ASP A 313 -18.90 -1.25 -13.39
CA ASP A 313 -19.41 0.13 -13.48
C ASP A 313 -20.10 0.64 -12.20
N GLU A 314 -19.94 -0.02 -11.05
CA GLU A 314 -20.35 0.59 -9.76
C GLU A 314 -19.31 1.59 -9.21
N ASP A 315 -18.52 2.23 -10.07
CA ASP A 315 -17.78 3.43 -9.69
C ASP A 315 -17.64 4.39 -10.89
N GLU A 316 -18.80 4.74 -11.47
CA GLU A 316 -18.93 5.84 -12.42
C GLU A 316 -18.25 7.13 -11.92
N GLY A 317 -17.74 7.87 -12.90
CA GLY A 317 -16.87 9.03 -12.70
C GLY A 317 -15.74 9.12 -13.73
N VAL A 318 -15.88 8.44 -14.87
CA VAL A 318 -15.20 8.83 -16.10
C VAL A 318 -16.28 9.27 -17.07
N VAL A 319 -16.56 10.57 -17.06
CA VAL A 319 -17.30 11.23 -18.13
C VAL A 319 -16.60 10.87 -19.44
N ARG A 320 -17.21 10.00 -20.22
CA ARG A 320 -16.97 9.89 -21.65
C ARG A 320 -17.40 11.22 -22.27
N GLN A 321 -16.49 12.18 -22.33
CA GLN A 321 -16.64 13.29 -23.26
C GLN A 321 -16.14 12.77 -24.61
N CYS A 322 -16.98 11.96 -25.26
CA CYS A 322 -16.97 11.89 -26.71
C CYS A 322 -17.27 13.30 -27.20
N VAL A 323 -16.25 14.02 -27.66
CA VAL A 323 -16.45 15.21 -28.49
C VAL A 323 -17.03 14.70 -29.80
N LEU A 324 -18.36 14.62 -29.85
CA LEU A 324 -19.11 14.68 -31.10
C LEU A 324 -18.85 16.08 -31.68
N LEU A 325 -17.94 16.15 -32.64
CA LEU A 325 -17.86 17.29 -33.54
C LEU A 325 -19.16 17.34 -34.35
N PRO A 326 -19.87 18.48 -34.42
CA PRO A 326 -21.00 18.63 -35.32
C PRO A 326 -20.49 18.62 -36.76
N LEU A 327 -20.97 17.66 -37.55
CA LEU A 327 -20.95 17.75 -39.00
C LEU A 327 -21.97 18.80 -39.42
N GLU A 328 -21.53 20.06 -39.54
CA GLU A 328 -22.23 21.05 -40.36
C GLU A 328 -21.62 21.05 -41.76
N GLY A 329 -22.47 20.71 -42.72
CA GLY A 329 -22.13 20.63 -44.12
C GLY A 329 -21.74 21.97 -44.72
N LYS A 330 -20.73 21.93 -45.59
CA LYS A 330 -20.63 22.81 -46.75
C LYS A 330 -19.98 22.04 -47.89
N ALA A 331 -20.79 21.78 -48.90
CA ALA A 331 -20.34 21.32 -50.20
C ALA A 331 -19.30 22.30 -50.76
N LYS A 332 -18.09 21.82 -51.06
CA LYS A 332 -17.26 22.37 -52.12
C LYS A 332 -16.58 21.24 -52.89
N THR A 333 -16.85 21.29 -54.17
CA THR A 333 -16.33 20.50 -55.27
C THR A 333 -14.83 20.70 -55.49
N CYS A 334 -14.29 19.73 -56.25
CA CYS A 334 -13.14 19.81 -57.15
C CYS A 334 -11.73 19.39 -56.66
N SER A 335 -11.31 18.29 -57.31
CA SER A 335 -10.03 18.11 -57.99
C SER A 335 -8.88 17.44 -57.24
N SER A 336 -8.87 16.11 -57.38
CA SER A 336 -7.71 15.28 -57.76
C SER A 336 -6.55 16.08 -58.37
N VAL A 337 -5.37 16.03 -57.73
CA VAL A 337 -4.06 16.05 -58.39
C VAL A 337 -3.08 15.18 -57.59
N TYR A 338 -2.55 14.16 -58.25
CA TYR A 338 -1.40 13.36 -57.85
C TYR A 338 -0.12 14.22 -57.78
N SER A 339 0.74 14.00 -56.77
CA SER A 339 2.19 13.95 -56.99
C SER A 339 2.93 13.43 -55.75
N VAL A 340 3.75 12.39 -55.98
CA VAL A 340 4.87 11.95 -55.13
C VAL A 340 6.16 12.31 -55.90
N PRO A 341 7.36 12.13 -55.35
CA PRO A 341 8.17 13.12 -54.66
C PRO A 341 9.38 13.60 -55.51
N THR A 342 10.06 14.67 -55.10
CA THR A 342 11.39 14.99 -55.63
C THR A 342 12.36 15.29 -54.51
N GLN A 343 13.43 14.48 -54.46
CA GLN A 343 14.64 14.70 -53.69
C GLN A 343 15.34 16.00 -54.12
N ALA A 344 15.87 16.79 -53.19
CA ALA A 344 17.04 17.63 -53.45
C ALA A 344 17.74 18.05 -52.14
N LEU A 345 18.87 17.40 -51.91
CA LEU A 345 20.10 17.92 -51.30
C LEU A 345 20.19 19.44 -51.09
N ARG A 346 20.55 19.85 -49.86
CA ARG A 346 21.53 20.94 -49.65
C ARG A 346 22.28 20.77 -48.33
N ARG A 347 23.57 20.42 -48.45
CA ARG A 347 24.65 20.72 -47.52
C ARG A 347 25.24 22.09 -47.90
N ALA A 348 25.45 22.96 -46.92
CA ALA A 348 26.49 24.01 -46.78
C ALA A 348 26.15 24.75 -45.47
N SER A 349 26.93 24.70 -44.38
CA SER A 349 28.31 25.19 -44.13
C SER A 349 28.48 26.69 -44.39
N ILE A 350 29.21 27.36 -43.48
CA ILE A 350 29.48 28.81 -43.25
C ILE A 350 28.54 29.37 -42.16
N ALA A 351 28.93 29.98 -41.03
CA ALA A 351 30.23 30.40 -40.47
C ALA A 351 30.08 30.65 -38.95
N SER A 352 31.13 30.32 -38.18
CA SER A 352 31.78 31.12 -37.12
C SER A 352 32.62 30.22 -36.21
#